data_AF-A0AAD4JKL3-F1
#
_entry.id   AF-A0AAD4JKL3-F1
#
_cell.length_a   1.000
_cell.length_b   1.000
_cell.length_c   1.000
_cell.angle_alpha   90.00
_cell.angle_beta   90.00
_cell.angle_gamma   90.00
#
_symmetry.space_group_name_H-M   'P 1'
#
loop_
_entity.id
_entity.type
_entity.pdbx_description
1 polymer ?
#
loop_
_entity_poly.entity_id
_entity_poly.type
_entity_poly.pdbx_seq_one_letter_code
_entity_poly.pdbx_strand_id
1 'polypeptide(L)'
;MQQDALQLAAKALDFFDVTDATQIARFIKKEFDRIYGVGWQCIVGTDFGSFVTHCYGCFIHFCVGSLAILLFKGSTGLEPEPESESEPEPDGDHQFPTLPLKAAA
;
A
#
# COMPACT_ATOMS: atom_id res chain seq x y z
N MET A 1 6.62 5.61 -11.89
CA MET A 1 5.54 4.60 -11.95
C MET A 1 5.27 4.09 -13.36
N GLN A 2 4.77 4.89 -14.32
CA GLN A 2 4.59 4.40 -15.71
C GLN A 2 5.90 3.94 -16.37
N GLN A 3 6.98 4.73 -16.22
CA GLN A 3 8.30 4.36 -16.76
C GLN A 3 8.84 3.06 -16.13
N ASP A 4 8.70 2.91 -14.80
CA ASP A 4 9.10 1.71 -14.08
C ASP A 4 8.30 0.48 -14.54
N ALA A 5 7.00 0.64 -14.82
CA ALA A 5 6.17 -0.44 -15.36
C ALA A 5 6.66 -0.88 -16.74
N LEU A 6 7.01 0.06 -17.62
CA LEU A 6 7.61 -0.23 -18.93
C LEU A 6 8.96 -0.95 -18.79
N GLN A 7 9.82 -0.48 -17.90
CA GLN A 7 11.13 -1.10 -17.66
C GLN A 7 11.01 -2.51 -17.08
N LEU A 8 10.08 -2.72 -16.14
CA LEU A 8 9.81 -4.04 -15.57
C LEU A 8 9.20 -4.99 -16.60
N ALA A 9 8.31 -4.50 -17.47
CA ALA A 9 7.76 -5.30 -18.56
C ALA A 9 8.84 -5.70 -19.57
N ALA A 10 9.70 -4.76 -19.98
CA ALA A 10 10.84 -5.06 -20.85
C ALA A 10 11.76 -6.11 -20.21
N LYS A 11 12.11 -5.91 -18.94
CA LYS A 11 12.93 -6.87 -18.18
C LYS A 11 12.26 -8.25 -18.04
N ALA A 12 10.94 -8.30 -17.86
CA ALA A 12 10.23 -9.58 -17.80
C ALA A 12 10.33 -10.34 -19.13
N LEU A 13 10.24 -9.62 -20.26
CA LEU A 13 10.37 -10.20 -21.60
C LEU A 13 11.79 -10.64 -21.95
N ASP A 14 12.81 -10.22 -21.19
CA ASP A 14 14.17 -10.78 -21.30
C ASP A 14 14.27 -12.17 -20.64
N PHE A 15 13.37 -12.51 -19.69
CA PHE A 15 13.40 -13.76 -18.94
C PHE A 15 12.32 -14.77 -19.35
N PHE A 16 11.20 -14.29 -19.89
CA PHE A 16 10.01 -15.09 -20.18
C PHE A 16 9.56 -14.89 -21.62
N ASP A 17 9.04 -15.95 -22.24
CA ASP A 17 8.42 -15.84 -23.55
C ASP A 17 7.10 -15.07 -23.46
N VAL A 18 6.71 -14.41 -24.56
CA VAL A 18 5.44 -13.67 -24.65
C VAL A 18 4.21 -14.53 -24.38
N THR A 19 4.30 -15.85 -24.53
CA THR A 19 3.24 -16.80 -24.20
C THR A 19 3.08 -17.05 -22.70
N ASP A 20 4.11 -16.74 -21.90
CA ASP A 20 4.13 -16.93 -20.45
C ASP A 20 3.51 -15.74 -19.71
N ALA A 21 2.35 -15.26 -20.19
CA ALA A 21 1.67 -14.08 -19.66
C ALA A 21 1.50 -14.10 -18.13
N THR A 22 1.21 -15.27 -17.55
CA THR A 22 1.09 -15.45 -16.10
C THR A 22 2.41 -15.22 -15.35
N GLN A 23 3.56 -15.64 -15.91
CA GLN A 23 4.86 -15.41 -15.27
C GLN A 23 5.26 -13.93 -15.39
N ILE A 24 5.02 -13.32 -16.56
CA ILE A 24 5.23 -11.90 -16.78
C ILE A 24 4.41 -11.07 -15.79
N ALA A 25 3.10 -11.35 -15.68
CA ALA A 25 2.22 -10.65 -14.74
C ALA A 25 2.69 -10.79 -13.29
N ARG A 26 3.08 -12.02 -12.89
CA ARG A 26 3.60 -12.30 -11.54
C ARG A 26 4.89 -11.54 -11.25
N PHE A 27 5.82 -11.52 -12.21
CA PHE A 27 7.09 -10.80 -12.08
C PHE A 27 6.84 -9.31 -11.88
N ILE A 28 6.06 -8.68 -12.76
CA ILE A 28 5.82 -7.24 -12.70
C ILE A 28 5.09 -6.89 -11.40
N LYS A 29 4.03 -7.62 -11.03
CA LYS A 29 3.30 -7.43 -9.76
C LYS A 29 4.24 -7.49 -8.55
N LYS A 30 5.08 -8.53 -8.47
CA LYS A 30 5.99 -8.74 -7.33
C LYS A 30 6.97 -7.58 -7.18
N GLU A 31 7.54 -7.12 -8.29
CA GLU A 31 8.48 -6.00 -8.27
C GLU A 31 7.76 -4.67 -7.95
N PHE A 32 6.54 -4.48 -8.46
CA PHE A 32 5.72 -3.30 -8.12
C PHE A 32 5.33 -3.26 -6.64
N ASP A 33 4.91 -4.39 -6.07
CA ASP A 33 4.62 -4.49 -4.64
C ASP A 33 5.86 -4.15 -3.79
N ARG A 34 7.06 -4.51 -4.27
CA ARG A 34 8.33 -4.19 -3.58
C ARG A 34 8.64 -2.69 -3.61
N ILE A 35 8.37 -2.01 -4.73
CA ILE A 35 8.73 -0.59 -4.92
C ILE A 35 7.66 0.34 -4.36
N TYR A 36 6.39 -0.01 -4.51
CA TYR A 36 5.23 0.87 -4.27
C TYR A 36 4.29 0.35 -3.16
N GLY A 37 4.71 -0.67 -2.44
CA GLY A 37 3.96 -1.31 -1.37
C GLY A 37 2.92 -2.32 -1.88
N VAL A 38 2.60 -3.30 -1.04
CA VAL A 38 1.73 -4.44 -1.37
C VAL A 38 0.32 -4.04 -1.84
N GLY A 39 -0.32 -4.90 -2.62
CA GLY A 39 -1.71 -4.76 -3.03
C GLY A 39 -1.90 -4.45 -4.51
N TRP A 40 -0.82 -4.44 -5.29
CA TRP A 40 -0.91 -4.32 -6.74
C TRP A 40 -1.48 -5.59 -7.37
N GLN A 41 -2.24 -5.37 -8.44
CA GLN A 41 -2.76 -6.39 -9.34
C GLN A 41 -2.20 -6.13 -10.73
N CYS A 42 -1.86 -7.20 -11.44
CA CYS A 42 -1.31 -7.13 -12.79
C CYS A 42 -2.02 -8.15 -13.68
N ILE A 43 -2.49 -7.71 -14.84
CA ILE A 43 -3.13 -8.53 -15.87
C ILE A 43 -2.29 -8.37 -17.14
N VAL A 44 -1.98 -9.49 -17.80
CA VAL A 44 -1.23 -9.52 -19.05
C VAL A 44 -1.95 -10.47 -20.00
N GLY A 45 -2.15 -10.06 -21.24
CA GLY A 45 -2.81 -10.87 -22.26
C GLY A 45 -2.84 -10.16 -23.61
N THR A 46 -3.23 -10.88 -24.67
CA THR A 46 -3.31 -10.28 -26.02
C THR A 46 -4.60 -9.52 -26.25
N ASP A 47 -5.68 -9.91 -25.57
CA ASP A 47 -6.99 -9.24 -25.64
C ASP A 47 -7.72 -9.43 -24.30
N PHE A 48 -8.14 -8.33 -23.68
CA PHE A 48 -8.98 -8.34 -22.49
C PHE A 48 -9.73 -7.02 -22.33
N GLY A 49 -10.92 -7.10 -21.74
CA GLY A 49 -11.63 -5.95 -21.18
C GLY A 49 -11.49 -5.91 -19.67
N SER A 50 -11.45 -4.71 -19.09
CA SER A 50 -11.38 -4.54 -17.63
C SER A 50 -12.31 -3.42 -17.17
N PHE A 51 -13.02 -3.64 -16.06
CA PHE A 51 -13.79 -2.63 -15.35
C PHE A 51 -13.42 -2.73 -13.86
N VAL A 52 -12.55 -1.83 -13.39
CA VAL A 52 -11.92 -1.95 -12.07
C VAL A 52 -12.00 -0.63 -11.29
N THR A 53 -12.27 -0.75 -9.99
CA THR A 53 -12.12 0.36 -9.05
C THR A 53 -10.67 0.39 -8.55
N HIS A 54 -10.03 1.55 -8.60
CA HIS A 54 -8.62 1.72 -8.26
C HIS A 54 -8.39 3.01 -7.46
N CYS A 55 -7.30 3.05 -6.69
CA CYS A 55 -6.89 4.29 -6.02
C CYS A 55 -6.42 5.34 -7.03
N TYR A 56 -6.60 6.62 -6.67
CA TYR A 56 -6.17 7.73 -7.53
C TYR A 56 -4.67 7.63 -7.84
N GLY A 57 -4.32 7.74 -9.12
CA GLY A 57 -2.93 7.64 -9.58
C GLY A 57 -2.36 6.22 -9.61
N CYS A 58 -3.16 5.19 -9.28
CA CYS A 58 -2.73 3.80 -9.21
C CYS A 58 -3.20 2.95 -10.40
N PHE A 59 -3.30 3.50 -11.60
CA PHE A 59 -3.78 2.80 -12.80
C PHE A 59 -2.85 3.03 -13.98
N ILE A 60 -2.37 1.94 -14.56
CA ILE A 60 -1.42 1.94 -15.67
C ILE A 60 -1.84 0.88 -16.67
N HIS A 61 -2.13 1.28 -17.90
CA HIS A 61 -2.48 0.37 -19.00
C HIS A 61 -1.64 0.72 -20.24
N PHE A 62 -0.94 -0.27 -20.79
CA PHE A 62 -0.09 -0.09 -21.98
C PHE A 62 0.08 -1.40 -22.73
N CYS A 63 0.59 -1.33 -23.96
CA CYS A 63 0.92 -2.50 -24.76
C CYS A 63 2.43 -2.59 -25.01
N VAL A 64 2.94 -3.82 -25.05
CA VAL A 64 4.30 -4.15 -25.49
C VAL A 64 4.19 -5.29 -26.52
N GLY A 65 4.47 -4.98 -27.78
CA GLY A 65 4.23 -5.92 -28.88
C GLY A 65 2.75 -6.28 -28.97
N SER A 66 2.44 -7.58 -28.88
CA SER A 66 1.07 -8.11 -28.88
C SER A 66 0.43 -8.21 -27.50
N LEU A 67 1.17 -7.93 -26.43
CA LEU A 67 0.66 -8.02 -25.06
C LEU A 67 0.13 -6.67 -24.59
N ALA A 68 -1.13 -6.64 -24.17
CA ALA A 68 -1.66 -5.61 -23.30
C ALA A 68 -1.30 -5.94 -21.84
N ILE A 69 -0.94 -4.91 -21.08
CA ILE A 69 -0.54 -5.01 -19.67
C ILE A 69 -1.32 -3.96 -18.89
N LEU A 70 -2.04 -4.42 -17.87
CA LEU A 70 -2.80 -3.58 -16.94
C LEU A 70 -2.28 -3.78 -15.52
N LEU A 71 -1.81 -2.71 -14.89
CA LEU A 71 -1.47 -2.65 -13.48
C LEU A 71 -2.41 -1.69 -12.76
N PHE A 72 -2.94 -2.14 -11.62
CA PHE A 72 -3.72 -1.28 -10.76
C PHE A 72 -3.64 -1.68 -9.29
N LYS A 73 -3.89 -0.73 -8.39
CA LYS A 73 -4.05 -0.98 -6.95
C LYS A 73 -5.44 -0.53 -6.52
N GLY A 74 -6.14 -1.39 -5.79
CA GLY A 74 -7.48 -1.10 -5.26
C GLY A 74 -7.42 -0.12 -4.10
N SER A 75 -8.49 0.62 -3.88
CA SER A 75 -8.67 1.45 -2.69
C SER A 75 -8.98 0.55 -1.49
N THR A 76 -7.97 0.09 -0.77
CA THR A 76 -8.18 -0.52 0.54
C THR A 76 -8.46 0.64 1.51
N GLY A 77 -9.69 0.77 2.00
CA GLY A 77 -10.10 1.82 2.94
C GLY A 77 -9.51 1.69 4.36
N LEU A 78 -8.27 1.22 4.48
CA LEU A 78 -7.52 1.19 5.73
C LEU A 78 -6.48 2.30 5.64
N GLU A 79 -6.91 3.51 5.96
CA GLU A 79 -5.97 4.50 6.46
C GLU A 79 -5.33 3.89 7.73
N PRO A 80 -4.00 3.84 7.86
CA PRO A 80 -3.41 3.62 9.16
C PRO A 80 -3.84 4.80 10.03
N GLU A 81 -4.77 4.55 10.97
CA GLU A 81 -5.07 5.50 12.05
C GLU A 81 -3.72 5.97 12.61
N PRO A 82 -3.42 7.29 12.58
CA PRO A 82 -2.20 7.77 13.20
C PRO A 82 -2.26 7.38 14.68
N GLU A 83 -1.31 6.56 15.13
CA GLU A 83 -1.13 6.23 16.55
C GLU A 83 -1.11 7.56 17.31
N SER A 84 -2.19 7.83 18.03
CA SER A 84 -2.34 9.03 18.85
C SER A 84 -1.19 9.03 19.86
N GLU A 85 -0.27 9.97 19.70
CA GLU A 85 0.75 10.28 20.69
C GLU A 85 0.05 10.44 22.04
N SER A 86 0.37 9.54 22.97
CA SER A 86 -0.14 9.54 24.33
C SER A 86 0.20 10.87 24.99
N GLU A 87 -0.82 11.68 25.29
CA GLU A 87 -0.66 12.88 26.12
C GLU A 87 0.00 12.49 27.45
N PRO A 88 0.98 13.25 27.96
CA PRO A 88 1.52 13.00 29.30
C PRO A 88 0.46 13.33 30.36
N GLU A 89 0.16 12.35 31.21
CA GLU A 89 -0.71 12.46 32.38
C GLU A 89 -0.33 13.68 33.26
N PRO A 90 -1.30 14.45 33.80
CA PRO A 90 -1.00 15.57 34.67
C PRO A 90 -0.40 15.12 36.01
N ASP A 91 0.62 15.84 36.45
CA ASP A 91 1.36 15.67 37.71
C ASP A 91 0.44 15.46 38.93
N GLY A 92 0.84 14.51 39.76
CA GLY A 92 0.07 13.93 40.87
C GLY A 92 -0.50 14.92 41.89
N ASP A 93 -1.73 14.61 42.31
CA ASP A 93 -2.46 15.26 43.38
C ASP A 93 -1.69 15.30 44.72
N HIS A 94 -1.47 16.53 45.17
CA HIS A 94 -1.75 17.02 46.53
C HIS A 94 -1.80 15.99 47.67
N GLN A 95 -0.69 15.93 48.40
CA GLN A 95 -0.61 15.37 49.74
C GLN A 95 -1.57 16.10 50.70
N PHE A 96 -2.64 15.44 51.13
CA PHE A 96 -3.37 15.79 52.36
C PHE A 96 -2.47 15.49 53.58
N PRO A 97 -2.42 16.38 54.59
CA PRO A 97 -2.12 15.95 55.95
C PRO A 97 -3.38 16.03 56.83
N THR A 98 -3.70 14.88 57.40
CA THR A 98 -4.68 14.67 58.48
C THR A 98 -4.29 15.45 59.76
N LEU A 99 -5.31 16.01 60.42
CA LEU A 99 -5.33 16.76 61.69
C LEU A 99 -4.51 16.14 62.86
N PRO A 100 -4.26 16.91 63.93
CA PRO A 100 -5.09 16.60 65.11
C PRO A 100 -5.66 17.80 65.86
N LEU A 101 -6.89 17.57 66.31
CA LEU A 101 -7.67 18.25 67.34
C LEU A 101 -6.88 18.34 68.66
N LYS A 102 -6.78 19.52 69.28
CA LYS A 102 -6.54 19.64 70.74
C LYS A 102 -7.32 20.81 71.33
N ALA A 103 -7.81 20.52 72.54
CA ALA A 103 -8.90 21.15 73.25
C ALA A 103 -8.52 22.40 74.05
N ALA A 104 -9.56 23.20 74.31
CA ALA A 104 -9.91 23.90 75.56
C ALA A 104 -8.83 24.67 76.34
N ALA A 105 -9.06 25.97 76.50
CA ALA A 105 -9.41 26.59 77.79
C ALA A 105 -10.16 27.91 77.53
#